data_AF-A0A3M6T7K0-F1
#
_entry.id   AF-A0A3M6T7K0-F1
#
_cell.length_a   1.000
_cell.length_b   1.000
_cell.length_c   1.000
_cell.angle_alpha   90.00
_cell.angle_beta   90.00
_cell.angle_gamma   90.00
#
_symmetry.space_group_name_H-M   'P 1'
#
loop_
_entity.id
_entity.type
_entity.pdbx_description
1 polymer ?
#
loop_
_entity_poly.entity_id
_entity_poly.type
_entity_poly.pdbx_seq_one_letter_code
_entity_poly.pdbx_strand_id
1 'polypeptide(L)'
;MCAWKRPFLERLRAQEEKDEVMQALEEYRKPRDALLILVSDFIRICAPRLEELETASLPPRYTVPELLQSISINTLAQIVYSLLKLAVYDHVTLSCLGVKRYMTDALPLLKGSPEALEASMLLILKRVDKMFEKLVNKPDLMRCIDWKSLEVYLK
;
A
#
# COMPACT_ATOMS: atom_id res chain seq x y z
N MET A 1 13.09 -13.60 49.11
CA MET A 1 13.11 -13.32 47.65
C MET A 1 11.93 -12.41 47.31
N CYS A 2 12.20 -11.17 46.88
CA CYS A 2 11.24 -10.05 46.90
C CYS A 2 10.06 -10.20 45.91
N ALA A 3 8.83 -10.11 46.43
CA ALA A 3 7.57 -10.16 45.67
C ALA A 3 7.41 -9.03 44.63
N TRP A 4 8.14 -7.92 44.78
CA TRP A 4 8.14 -6.76 43.87
C TRP A 4 8.81 -7.00 42.51
N LYS A 5 9.61 -8.05 42.35
CA LYS A 5 10.31 -8.34 41.08
C LYS A 5 9.36 -8.88 40.00
N ARG A 6 8.28 -9.57 40.36
CA ARG A 6 7.39 -10.22 39.38
C ARG A 6 6.64 -9.22 38.48
N PRO A 7 5.99 -8.16 39.01
CA PRO A 7 5.31 -7.17 38.17
C PRO A 7 6.26 -6.33 37.30
N PHE A 8 7.51 -6.13 37.75
CA PHE A 8 8.52 -5.43 36.96
C PHE A 8 9.00 -6.28 35.77
N LEU A 9 9.32 -7.56 36.01
CA LEU A 9 9.76 -8.47 34.96
C LEU A 9 8.66 -8.78 33.95
N GLU A 10 7.40 -8.87 34.38
CA GLU A 10 6.25 -9.01 33.48
C GLU A 10 6.06 -7.78 32.58
N ARG A 11 6.21 -6.57 33.13
CA ARG A 11 6.19 -5.34 32.32
C ARG A 11 7.35 -5.27 31.32
N LEU A 12 8.54 -5.73 31.72
CA LEU A 12 9.70 -5.75 30.84
C LEU A 12 9.47 -6.73 29.68
N ARG A 13 8.97 -7.93 29.97
CA ARG A 13 8.65 -8.93 28.95
C ARG A 13 7.54 -8.47 28.00
N ALA A 14 6.49 -7.83 28.53
CA ALA A 14 5.43 -7.25 27.72
C ALA A 14 5.91 -6.08 26.86
N GLN A 15 6.95 -5.38 27.28
CA GLN A 15 7.59 -4.33 26.48
C GLN A 15 8.44 -4.95 25.36
N GLU A 16 9.24 -5.97 25.66
CA GLU A 16 10.01 -6.72 24.67
C GLU A 16 9.10 -7.31 23.58
N GLU A 17 7.99 -7.96 23.97
CA GLU A 17 6.99 -8.50 23.03
C GLU A 17 6.39 -7.40 22.14
N LYS A 18 6.11 -6.21 22.70
CA LYS A 18 5.63 -5.07 21.91
C LYS A 18 6.67 -4.58 20.93
N ASP A 19 7.92 -4.47 21.36
CA ASP A 19 9.02 -3.99 20.53
C ASP A 19 9.32 -4.99 19.38
N GLU A 20 9.25 -6.30 19.64
CA GLU A 20 9.33 -7.36 18.63
C GLU A 20 8.21 -7.25 17.59
N VAL A 21 6.96 -7.03 18.02
CA VAL A 21 5.82 -6.82 17.10
C VAL A 21 6.02 -5.57 16.26
N MET A 22 6.48 -4.47 16.87
CA MET A 22 6.76 -3.22 16.16
C MET A 22 7.88 -3.40 15.12
N GLN A 23 8.94 -4.12 15.47
CA GLN A 23 10.03 -4.43 14.55
C GLN A 23 9.54 -5.31 13.38
N ALA A 24 8.76 -6.35 13.65
CA ALA A 24 8.22 -7.21 12.60
C ALA A 24 7.30 -6.43 11.64
N LEU A 25 6.49 -5.50 12.16
CA LEU A 25 5.69 -4.59 11.33
C LEU A 25 6.58 -3.68 10.47
N GLU A 26 7.67 -3.17 11.02
CA GLU A 26 8.60 -2.32 10.28
C GLU A 26 9.30 -3.07 9.15
N GLU A 27 9.83 -4.26 9.43
CA GLU A 27 10.46 -5.15 8.44
C GLU A 27 9.48 -5.60 7.36
N TYR A 28 8.20 -5.73 7.71
CA TYR A 28 7.15 -6.02 6.75
C TYR A 28 6.82 -4.81 5.86
N ARG A 29 6.67 -3.62 6.45
CA ARG A 29 6.19 -2.40 5.77
C ARG A 29 7.27 -1.77 4.90
N LYS A 30 8.46 -1.50 5.44
CA LYS A 30 9.53 -0.75 4.75
C LYS A 30 9.79 -1.22 3.31
N PRO A 31 10.04 -2.51 3.03
CA PRO A 31 10.36 -2.94 1.68
C PRO A 31 9.16 -2.81 0.73
N ARG A 32 7.94 -3.03 1.24
CA ARG A 32 6.70 -2.91 0.45
C ARG A 32 6.39 -1.46 0.13
N ASP A 33 6.55 -0.57 1.11
CA ASP A 33 6.38 0.86 0.93
C ASP A 33 7.39 1.41 -0.08
N ALA A 34 8.67 1.07 0.08
CA ALA A 34 9.73 1.46 -0.84
C ALA A 34 9.47 0.97 -2.28
N LEU A 35 9.03 -0.28 -2.45
CA LEU A 35 8.69 -0.82 -3.77
C LEU A 35 7.53 -0.04 -4.41
N LEU A 36 6.48 0.27 -3.65
CA LEU A 36 5.36 1.05 -4.16
C LEU A 36 5.77 2.48 -4.53
N ILE A 37 6.67 3.11 -3.76
CA ILE A 37 7.24 4.42 -4.12
C ILE A 37 7.98 4.33 -5.47
N LEU A 38 8.89 3.37 -5.60
CA LEU A 38 9.70 3.19 -6.81
C LEU A 38 8.84 2.93 -8.05
N VAL A 39 7.85 2.05 -7.92
CA VAL A 39 6.93 1.73 -9.02
C VAL A 39 6.05 2.93 -9.37
N SER A 40 5.60 3.70 -8.38
CA SER A 40 4.82 4.91 -8.64
C SER A 40 5.64 5.96 -9.40
N ASP A 41 6.91 6.14 -9.03
CA ASP A 41 7.82 7.02 -9.78
C ASP A 41 8.08 6.51 -11.20
N PHE A 42 8.33 5.22 -11.37
CA PHE A 42 8.50 4.61 -12.67
C PHE A 42 7.27 4.84 -13.57
N ILE A 43 6.07 4.55 -13.08
CA ILE A 43 4.84 4.74 -13.86
C ILE A 43 4.64 6.21 -14.20
N ARG A 44 4.79 7.12 -13.22
CA ARG A 44 4.61 8.56 -13.43
C ARG A 44 5.57 9.12 -14.48
N ILE A 45 6.81 8.64 -14.52
CA ILE A 45 7.83 9.10 -15.47
C ILE A 45 7.61 8.47 -16.85
N CYS A 46 7.30 7.19 -16.90
CA CYS A 46 7.29 6.43 -18.15
C CYS A 46 5.93 6.45 -18.87
N ALA A 47 4.80 6.61 -18.17
CA ALA A 47 3.47 6.60 -18.79
C ALA A 47 3.27 7.71 -19.84
N PRO A 48 3.65 8.99 -19.60
CA PRO A 48 3.55 10.04 -20.63
C PRO A 48 4.45 9.73 -21.83
N ARG A 49 5.66 9.22 -21.57
CA ARG A 49 6.61 8.84 -22.63
C ARG A 49 6.09 7.70 -23.47
N LEU A 50 5.34 6.77 -22.87
CA LEU A 50 4.71 5.67 -23.58
C LEU A 50 3.60 6.18 -24.51
N GLU A 51 2.78 7.12 -24.05
CA GLU A 51 1.74 7.75 -24.86
C GLU A 51 2.31 8.50 -26.07
N GLU A 52 3.45 9.19 -25.90
CA GLU A 52 4.19 9.80 -27.02
C GLU A 52 4.67 8.75 -28.04
N LEU A 53 5.07 7.55 -27.58
CA LEU A 53 5.51 6.46 -28.45
C LEU A 53 4.34 5.76 -29.14
N GLU A 54 3.20 5.63 -28.47
CA GLU A 54 1.96 5.08 -29.04
C GLU A 54 1.40 5.97 -30.15
N THR A 55 1.53 7.29 -29.99
CA THR A 55 1.09 8.28 -30.98
C THR A 55 2.11 8.52 -32.09
N ALA A 56 3.39 8.20 -31.86
CA ALA A 56 4.41 8.24 -32.89
C ALA A 56 4.13 7.16 -33.95
N SER A 57 4.17 7.54 -35.23
CA SER A 57 4.12 6.57 -36.34
C SER A 57 5.46 5.85 -36.46
N LEU A 58 5.71 4.94 -35.52
CA LEU A 58 6.94 4.18 -35.44
C LEU A 58 7.03 3.20 -36.62
N PRO A 59 8.23 2.99 -37.19
CA PRO A 59 8.43 1.96 -38.20
C PRO A 59 7.99 0.57 -37.71
N PRO A 60 7.48 -0.33 -38.58
CA PRO A 60 6.90 -1.64 -38.20
C PRO A 60 7.82 -2.58 -37.42
N ARG A 61 9.13 -2.34 -37.45
CA ARG A 61 10.14 -3.11 -36.71
C ARG A 61 10.19 -2.78 -35.22
N TYR A 62 9.58 -1.68 -34.80
CA TYR A 62 9.55 -1.27 -33.40
C TYR A 62 8.17 -1.55 -32.81
N THR A 63 8.17 -2.17 -31.64
CA THR A 63 6.97 -2.41 -30.85
C THR A 63 7.07 -1.57 -29.58
N VAL A 64 5.99 -0.85 -29.26
CA VAL A 64 5.90 -0.10 -28.02
C VAL A 64 5.81 -1.12 -26.86
N PRO A 65 6.71 -1.07 -25.87
CA PRO A 65 6.72 -2.05 -24.79
C PRO A 65 5.57 -1.82 -23.81
N GLU A 66 5.06 -2.88 -23.18
CA GLU A 66 4.18 -2.71 -22.03
C GLU A 66 4.94 -2.14 -20.84
N LEU A 67 4.30 -1.21 -20.11
CA LEU A 67 4.91 -0.58 -18.94
C LEU A 67 5.08 -1.59 -17.80
N LEU A 68 4.05 -2.38 -17.54
CA LEU A 68 4.03 -3.44 -16.54
C LEU A 68 3.26 -4.65 -17.06
N GLN A 69 3.80 -5.83 -16.80
CA GLN A 69 3.14 -7.10 -17.11
C GLN A 69 1.98 -7.36 -16.14
N SER A 70 0.98 -8.14 -16.58
CA SER A 70 -0.18 -8.53 -15.75
C SER A 70 0.21 -9.15 -14.40
N ILE A 71 1.29 -9.93 -14.35
CA ILE A 71 1.80 -10.55 -13.11
C ILE A 71 2.27 -9.49 -12.12
N SER A 72 2.97 -8.46 -12.61
CA SER A 72 3.44 -7.34 -11.80
C SER A 72 2.27 -6.52 -11.28
N ILE A 73 1.29 -6.21 -12.13
CA ILE A 73 0.07 -5.47 -11.77
C ILE A 73 -0.66 -6.18 -10.61
N ASN A 74 -0.91 -7.49 -10.77
CA ASN A 74 -1.57 -8.29 -9.74
C ASN A 74 -0.75 -8.34 -8.44
N THR A 75 0.57 -8.47 -8.54
CA THR A 75 1.46 -8.52 -7.38
C THR A 75 1.42 -7.20 -6.60
N LEU A 76 1.47 -6.06 -7.29
CA LEU A 76 1.38 -4.74 -6.68
C LEU A 76 0.04 -4.55 -5.97
N ALA A 77 -1.06 -4.98 -6.60
CA ALA A 77 -2.38 -4.94 -5.98
C ALA A 77 -2.45 -5.77 -4.69
N GLN A 78 -1.81 -6.95 -4.65
CA GLN A 78 -1.72 -7.76 -3.43
C GLN A 78 -0.90 -7.09 -2.34
N ILE A 79 0.18 -6.39 -2.71
CA ILE A 79 1.00 -5.63 -1.76
C ILE A 79 0.18 -4.49 -1.14
N VAL A 80 -0.48 -3.68 -1.97
CA VAL A 80 -1.37 -2.60 -1.51
C VAL A 80 -2.48 -3.15 -0.63
N TYR A 81 -3.16 -4.23 -1.07
CA TYR A 81 -4.18 -4.92 -0.29
C TYR A 81 -3.68 -5.33 1.11
N SER A 82 -2.47 -5.89 1.18
CA SER A 82 -1.87 -6.36 2.43
C SER A 82 -1.54 -5.20 3.39
N LEU A 83 -1.05 -4.07 2.88
CA LEU A 83 -0.80 -2.86 3.67
C LEU A 83 -2.12 -2.24 4.15
N LEU A 84 -3.14 -2.15 3.28
CA LEU A 84 -4.48 -1.68 3.66
C LEU A 84 -5.17 -2.55 4.72
N LYS A 85 -4.79 -3.83 4.85
CA LYS A 85 -5.26 -4.69 5.95
C LYS A 85 -4.67 -4.25 7.28
N LEU A 86 -3.42 -3.80 7.30
CA LEU A 86 -2.71 -3.33 8.49
C LEU A 86 -3.07 -1.88 8.85
N ALA A 87 -3.31 -1.02 7.84
CA ALA A 87 -3.64 0.40 7.99
C ALA A 87 -4.83 0.69 8.93
N VAL A 88 -5.78 -0.25 9.07
CA VAL A 88 -6.92 -0.14 10.01
C VAL A 88 -6.47 -0.10 11.48
N TYR A 89 -5.34 -0.73 11.79
CA TYR A 89 -4.87 -0.97 13.16
C TYR A 89 -3.58 -0.21 13.49
N ASP A 90 -2.89 0.30 12.47
CA ASP A 90 -1.57 0.89 12.61
C ASP A 90 -1.45 2.16 11.76
N HIS A 91 -1.32 3.28 12.46
CA HIS A 91 -1.27 4.61 11.86
C HIS A 91 -0.06 4.82 10.97
N VAL A 92 1.06 4.14 11.26
CA VAL A 92 2.25 4.26 10.45
C VAL A 92 2.05 3.56 9.09
N THR A 93 1.34 2.42 9.03
CA THR A 93 0.93 1.84 7.73
C THR A 93 -0.09 2.73 7.02
N LEU A 94 -1.07 3.29 7.73
CA LEU A 94 -2.07 4.19 7.11
C LEU A 94 -1.40 5.37 6.41
N SER A 95 -0.29 5.85 6.97
CA SER A 95 0.52 6.97 6.50
C SER A 95 1.61 6.58 5.50
N CYS A 96 1.68 5.33 5.06
CA CYS A 96 2.69 4.85 4.11
C CYS A 96 2.65 5.65 2.80
N LEU A 97 3.79 6.25 2.46
CA LEU A 97 3.90 7.11 1.28
C LEU A 97 3.73 6.33 -0.02
N GLY A 98 4.24 5.11 -0.09
CA GLY A 98 4.13 4.23 -1.24
C GLY A 98 2.68 3.85 -1.54
N VAL A 99 1.88 3.53 -0.51
CA VAL A 99 0.44 3.28 -0.72
C VAL A 99 -0.25 4.53 -1.25
N LYS A 100 0.01 5.69 -0.64
CA LYS A 100 -0.54 6.96 -1.09
C LYS A 100 -0.22 7.24 -2.55
N ARG A 101 1.06 7.22 -2.92
CA ARG A 101 1.52 7.51 -4.29
C ARG A 101 1.03 6.48 -5.29
N TYR A 102 0.94 5.21 -4.89
CA TYR A 102 0.40 4.19 -5.76
C TYR A 102 -1.07 4.47 -6.07
N MET A 103 -1.88 4.80 -5.05
CA MET A 103 -3.31 5.10 -5.23
C MET A 103 -3.55 6.39 -6.02
N THR A 104 -2.80 7.45 -5.74
CA THR A 104 -3.07 8.79 -6.33
C THR A 104 -2.34 9.04 -7.64
N ASP A 105 -1.13 8.51 -7.80
CA ASP A 105 -0.25 8.85 -8.92
C ASP A 105 -0.16 7.68 -9.91
N ALA A 106 0.03 6.45 -9.41
CA ALA A 106 0.35 5.30 -10.24
C ALA A 106 -0.90 4.64 -10.85
N LEU A 107 -1.90 4.35 -10.01
CA LEU A 107 -3.11 3.61 -10.39
C LEU A 107 -3.89 4.30 -11.51
N PRO A 108 -4.08 5.64 -11.54
CA PRO A 108 -4.78 6.32 -12.63
C PRO A 108 -4.01 6.30 -13.97
N LEU A 109 -2.69 6.15 -13.92
CA LEU A 109 -1.81 6.13 -15.08
C LEU A 109 -1.48 4.71 -15.56
N LEU A 110 -1.96 3.69 -14.84
CA LEU A 110 -1.61 2.30 -15.07
C LEU A 110 -2.22 1.81 -16.39
N LYS A 111 -1.38 1.45 -17.35
CA LYS A 111 -1.75 0.82 -18.62
C LYS A 111 -1.32 -0.64 -18.62
N GLY A 112 -2.13 -1.52 -19.21
CA GLY A 112 -1.89 -2.96 -19.27
C GLY A 112 -3.12 -3.74 -19.72
N SER A 113 -3.11 -5.06 -19.53
CA SER A 113 -4.28 -5.93 -19.81
C SER A 113 -5.52 -5.43 -19.06
N PRO A 114 -6.66 -5.19 -19.76
CA PRO A 114 -7.90 -4.75 -19.14
C PRO A 114 -8.36 -5.68 -18.01
N GLU A 115 -8.21 -7.00 -18.20
CA GLU A 115 -8.60 -8.01 -17.23
C GLU A 115 -7.75 -7.93 -15.94
N ALA A 116 -6.43 -7.72 -16.10
CA ALA A 116 -5.53 -7.60 -14.95
C ALA A 116 -5.76 -6.30 -14.17
N LEU A 117 -6.02 -5.19 -14.89
CA LEU A 117 -6.34 -3.90 -14.30
C LEU A 117 -7.65 -3.95 -13.53
N GLU A 118 -8.72 -4.47 -14.14
CA GLU A 118 -10.03 -4.59 -13.51
C GLU A 118 -9.97 -5.43 -12.24
N ALA A 119 -9.33 -6.62 -12.31
CA ALA A 119 -9.18 -7.50 -11.15
C ALA A 119 -8.38 -6.82 -10.01
N SER A 120 -7.31 -6.11 -10.36
CA SER A 120 -6.45 -5.40 -9.40
C SER A 120 -7.17 -4.23 -8.74
N MET A 121 -7.86 -3.40 -9.53
CA MET A 121 -8.66 -2.28 -9.03
C MET A 121 -9.77 -2.78 -8.11
N LEU A 122 -10.50 -3.83 -8.53
CA LEU A 122 -11.57 -4.41 -7.73
C LEU A 122 -11.07 -4.94 -6.39
N LEU A 123 -9.89 -5.58 -6.37
CA LEU A 123 -9.27 -6.08 -5.13
C LEU A 123 -8.98 -4.93 -4.15
N ILE A 124 -8.39 -3.84 -4.64
CA ILE A 124 -8.01 -2.69 -3.84
C ILE A 124 -9.26 -1.96 -3.34
N LEU A 125 -10.22 -1.65 -4.22
CA LEU A 125 -11.45 -0.94 -3.86
C LEU A 125 -12.28 -1.72 -2.84
N LYS A 126 -12.45 -3.03 -3.01
CA LYS A 126 -13.12 -3.89 -2.01
C LYS A 126 -12.41 -3.86 -0.65
N ARG A 127 -11.09 -3.68 -0.63
CA ARG A 127 -10.32 -3.60 0.62
C ARG A 127 -10.46 -2.25 1.28
N VAL A 128 -10.46 -1.17 0.50
CA VAL A 128 -10.74 0.19 0.98
C VAL A 128 -12.14 0.26 1.59
N ASP A 129 -13.15 -0.30 0.92
CA ASP A 129 -14.52 -0.38 1.44
C ASP A 129 -14.58 -1.11 2.79
N LYS A 130 -13.97 -2.31 2.87
CA LYS A 130 -13.83 -3.06 4.14
C LYS A 130 -12.98 -2.36 5.20
N MET A 131 -12.14 -1.39 4.83
CA MET A 131 -11.40 -0.57 5.79
C MET A 131 -12.34 0.46 6.40
N PHE A 132 -13.11 1.19 5.57
CA PHE A 132 -14.10 2.14 6.04
C PHE A 132 -15.21 1.48 6.86
N GLU A 133 -15.73 0.33 6.42
CA GLU A 133 -16.71 -0.46 7.17
C GLU A 133 -16.20 -0.79 8.58
N LYS A 134 -14.92 -1.20 8.71
CA LYS A 134 -14.31 -1.49 10.01
C LYS A 134 -14.15 -0.24 10.87
N LEU A 135 -13.78 0.90 10.29
CA LEU A 135 -13.59 2.15 11.01
C LEU A 135 -14.92 2.67 11.57
N VAL A 136 -15.97 2.66 10.74
CA VAL A 136 -17.33 3.08 11.15
C VAL A 136 -17.88 2.17 12.26
N ASN A 137 -17.68 0.85 12.14
CA ASN A 137 -18.19 -0.11 13.11
C ASN A 137 -17.36 -0.17 14.42
N LYS A 138 -16.21 0.50 14.50
CA LYS A 138 -15.34 0.51 15.69
C LYS A 138 -14.94 1.93 16.08
N PRO A 139 -15.74 2.61 16.92
CA PRO A 139 -15.49 3.99 17.33
C PRO A 139 -14.10 4.21 17.94
N ASP A 140 -13.57 3.23 18.68
CA ASP A 140 -12.24 3.33 19.29
C ASP A 140 -11.12 3.45 18.24
N LEU A 141 -11.23 2.71 17.13
CA LEU A 141 -10.28 2.83 16.02
C LEU A 141 -10.44 4.18 15.31
N MET A 142 -11.68 4.61 15.11
CA MET A 142 -11.99 5.88 14.45
C MET A 142 -11.48 7.09 15.23
N ARG A 143 -11.43 7.01 16.58
CA ARG A 143 -10.89 8.10 17.43
C ARG A 143 -9.37 8.24 17.35
N CYS A 144 -8.66 7.16 17.06
CA CYS A 144 -7.20 7.16 16.99
C CYS A 144 -6.69 7.48 15.58
N ILE A 145 -7.55 7.45 14.56
CA ILE A 145 -7.12 7.54 13.16
C ILE A 145 -6.51 8.90 12.80
N ASP A 146 -5.46 8.86 11.99
CA ASP A 146 -4.94 10.05 11.33
C ASP A 146 -5.80 10.38 10.10
N TRP A 147 -6.69 11.35 10.26
CA TRP A 147 -7.60 11.81 9.21
C TRP A 147 -6.88 12.35 7.97
N LYS A 148 -5.69 12.94 8.13
CA LYS A 148 -4.91 13.47 6.98
C LYS A 148 -4.41 12.34 6.08
N SER A 149 -3.98 11.24 6.69
CA SER A 149 -3.57 10.05 5.94
C SER A 149 -4.78 9.33 5.33
N LEU A 150 -5.93 9.33 6.01
CA LEU A 150 -7.16 8.72 5.49
C LEU A 150 -7.75 9.45 4.27
N GLU A 151 -7.60 10.78 4.20
CA GLU A 151 -8.13 11.62 3.12
C GLU A 151 -7.68 11.15 1.72
N VAL A 152 -6.49 10.56 1.63
CA VAL A 152 -5.92 10.03 0.39
C VAL A 152 -6.79 8.95 -0.24
N TYR A 153 -7.48 8.14 0.57
CA TYR A 153 -8.29 7.02 0.11
C TYR A 153 -9.72 7.43 -0.26
N LEU A 154 -10.05 8.72 -0.11
CA LEU A 154 -11.36 9.31 -0.42
C LEU A 154 -11.34 10.14 -1.72
N LYS A 155 -10.17 10.30 -2.34
CA LYS A 155 -9.94 11.04 -3.58
C LYS A 155 -9.86 10.08 -4.76
#